data_AF-A0A6A3RFR0-F1
#
_entry.id   AF-A0A6A3RFR0-F1
#
_cell.length_a   1.000
_cell.length_b   1.000
_cell.length_c   1.000
_cell.angle_alpha   90.00
_cell.angle_beta   90.00
_cell.angle_gamma   90.00
#
_symmetry.space_group_name_H-M   'P 1'
#
loop_
_entity.id
_entity.type
_entity.pdbx_description
1 polymer ?
#
loop_
_entity_poly.entity_id
_entity_poly.type
_entity_poly.pdbx_seq_one_letter_code
_entity_poly.pdbx_strand_id
1 'polypeptide(L)'
;MEQELRSTFLLASVAYRHRSSFLRCKQSKRSLQDYVIEHHNLEAAMTGAPLSEDVKVTVFMDGVRTGPVRTELFRASAQDL
;
A
#
# COMPACT_ATOMS: atom_id res chain seq x y z
N MET A 1 -9.20 23.70 -23.14
CA MET A 1 -10.07 22.55 -22.77
C MET A 1 -9.35 21.21 -22.93
N GLU A 2 -8.89 20.80 -24.12
CA GLU A 2 -8.23 19.49 -24.31
C GLU A 2 -6.93 19.33 -23.51
N GLN A 3 -6.04 20.32 -23.54
CA GLN A 3 -4.77 20.28 -22.78
C GLN A 3 -4.98 20.28 -21.27
N GLU A 4 -5.93 21.07 -20.79
CA GLU A 4 -6.28 21.16 -19.37
C GLU A 4 -6.85 19.82 -18.87
N LEU A 5 -7.77 19.23 -19.64
CA LEU A 5 -8.33 17.91 -19.34
C LEU A 5 -7.24 16.83 -19.32
N ARG A 6 -6.31 16.85 -20.29
CA ARG A 6 -5.16 15.93 -20.30
C ARG A 6 -4.25 16.11 -19.07
N SER A 7 -3.97 17.34 -18.68
CA SER A 7 -3.13 17.64 -17.51
C SER A 7 -3.78 17.15 -16.21
N THR A 8 -5.06 17.46 -16.00
CA THR A 8 -5.84 17.00 -14.85
C THR A 8 -5.92 15.48 -14.81
N PHE A 9 -6.19 14.84 -15.96
CA PHE A 9 -6.27 13.39 -16.04
C PHE A 9 -4.92 12.70 -15.84
N LEU A 10 -3.82 13.29 -16.33
CA LEU A 10 -2.47 12.78 -16.09
C LEU A 10 -2.13 12.80 -14.61
N LEU A 11 -2.36 13.92 -13.92
CA LEU A 11 -2.10 14.03 -12.48
C LEU A 11 -2.96 13.05 -11.68
N ALA A 12 -4.26 12.98 -12.00
CA ALA A 12 -5.18 12.03 -11.39
C ALA A 12 -4.77 10.58 -11.67
N SER A 13 -4.27 10.28 -12.87
CA SER A 13 -3.82 8.94 -13.26
C SER A 13 -2.57 8.50 -12.50
N VAL A 14 -1.63 9.41 -12.24
CA VAL A 14 -0.41 9.13 -11.46
C VAL A 14 -0.78 8.86 -10.00
N ALA A 15 -1.60 9.72 -9.40
CA ALA A 15 -2.10 9.54 -8.04
C ALA A 15 -2.88 8.23 -7.90
N TYR A 16 -3.76 7.95 -8.87
CA TYR A 16 -4.52 6.70 -8.96
C TYR A 16 -3.60 5.48 -9.08
N ARG A 17 -2.54 5.55 -9.92
CA ARG A 17 -1.61 4.44 -10.12
C ARG A 17 -0.91 4.06 -8.82
N HIS A 18 -0.37 5.02 -8.07
CA HIS A 18 0.31 4.73 -6.81
C HIS A 18 -0.64 4.17 -5.75
N ARG A 19 -1.83 4.76 -5.58
CA ARG A 19 -2.88 4.22 -4.70
C ARG A 19 -3.31 2.82 -5.11
N SER A 20 -3.58 2.60 -6.39
CA SER A 20 -3.99 1.29 -6.92
C SER A 20 -2.91 0.23 -6.75
N SER A 21 -1.63 0.59 -6.93
CA SER A 21 -0.51 -0.30 -6.67
C SER A 21 -0.36 -0.61 -5.18
N PHE A 22 -0.50 0.38 -4.30
CA PHE A 22 -0.48 0.17 -2.85
C PHE A 22 -1.54 -0.87 -2.44
N LEU A 23 -2.80 -0.65 -2.85
CA LEU A 23 -3.93 -1.54 -2.53
C LEU A 23 -3.77 -2.98 -3.06
N ARG A 24 -2.97 -3.19 -4.10
CA ARG A 24 -2.71 -4.51 -4.69
C ARG A 24 -1.35 -5.11 -4.28
N CYS A 25 -0.58 -4.43 -3.44
CA CYS A 25 0.79 -4.85 -3.12
C CYS A 25 0.78 -6.16 -2.30
N LYS A 26 1.41 -7.22 -2.82
CA LYS A 26 1.51 -8.54 -2.18
C LYS A 26 2.97 -8.97 -2.05
N GLN A 27 3.37 -9.55 -0.92
CA GLN A 27 4.73 -10.07 -0.72
C GLN A 27 5.13 -11.09 -1.81
N SER A 28 4.21 -11.96 -2.23
CA SER A 28 4.46 -12.99 -3.25
C SER A 28 5.70 -13.83 -2.91
N LYS A 29 6.66 -14.00 -3.85
CA LYS A 29 7.93 -14.71 -3.62
C LYS A 29 9.04 -13.83 -3.05
N ARG A 30 8.79 -12.53 -2.83
CA ARG A 30 9.79 -11.58 -2.33
C ARG A 30 10.13 -11.84 -0.87
N SER A 31 11.27 -11.31 -0.45
CA SER A 31 11.59 -11.21 0.98
C SER A 31 10.58 -10.31 1.69
N LEU A 32 10.46 -10.44 3.01
CA LEU A 32 9.62 -9.53 3.79
C LEU A 32 10.16 -8.09 3.72
N GLN A 33 11.49 -7.93 3.71
CA GLN A 33 12.15 -6.63 3.65
C GLN A 33 11.82 -5.91 2.33
N ASP A 34 11.93 -6.59 1.18
CA ASP A 34 11.60 -5.99 -0.12
C ASP A 34 10.13 -5.57 -0.17
N TYR A 35 9.25 -6.40 0.40
CA TYR A 35 7.83 -6.08 0.49
C TYR A 35 7.57 -4.83 1.35
N VAL A 36 8.19 -4.73 2.53
CA VAL A 36 8.06 -3.56 3.42
C VAL A 36 8.60 -2.30 2.76
N ILE A 37 9.76 -2.38 2.11
CA ILE A 37 10.36 -1.25 1.39
C ILE A 37 9.44 -0.79 0.25
N GLU A 38 8.93 -1.72 -0.56
CA GLU A 38 8.01 -1.37 -1.64
C GLU A 38 6.70 -0.78 -1.13
N HIS A 39 6.13 -1.36 -0.07
CA HIS A 39 4.92 -0.85 0.55
C HIS A 39 5.09 0.59 1.04
N HIS A 40 6.22 0.88 1.71
CA HIS A 40 6.57 2.23 2.15
C HIS A 40 6.80 3.20 0.98
N ASN A 41 7.50 2.76 -0.06
CA ASN A 41 7.73 3.58 -1.27
C ASN A 41 6.42 3.91 -1.99
N LEU A 42 5.48 2.96 -2.07
CA LEU A 42 4.16 3.17 -2.64
C LEU A 42 3.36 4.17 -1.81
N GLU A 43 3.45 4.12 -0.48
CA GLU A 43 2.83 5.09 0.42
C GLU A 43 3.40 6.50 0.23
N ALA A 44 4.73 6.63 0.24
CA ALA A 44 5.42 7.91 0.07
C ALA A 44 5.17 8.54 -1.31
N ALA A 45 4.91 7.74 -2.35
CA ALA A 45 4.60 8.22 -3.69
C ALA A 45 3.13 8.64 -3.87
N MET A 46 2.25 8.40 -2.90
CA MET A 46 0.86 8.86 -2.97
C MET A 46 0.79 10.37 -2.84
N THR A 47 0.11 11.03 -3.79
CA THR A 47 -0.23 12.45 -3.69
C THR A 47 -1.65 12.60 -3.14
N GLY A 48 -1.91 13.70 -2.43
CA GLY A 48 -3.20 13.98 -1.80
C GLY A 48 -3.33 13.40 -0.39
N ALA A 49 -4.57 13.24 0.09
CA ALA A 49 -4.82 12.80 1.45
C ALA A 49 -4.23 11.38 1.68
N PRO A 50 -3.58 11.13 2.83
CA PRO A 50 -3.12 9.78 3.18
C PRO A 50 -4.32 8.84 3.33
N LEU A 51 -4.08 7.54 3.11
CA LEU A 51 -5.05 6.51 3.49
C LEU A 51 -5.11 6.43 5.02
N SER A 52 -6.27 6.04 5.54
CA SER A 52 -6.43 5.82 6.97
C SER A 52 -5.56 4.65 7.44
N GLU A 53 -5.17 4.66 8.71
CA GLU A 53 -4.28 3.65 9.26
C GLU A 53 -4.88 2.24 9.18
N ASP A 54 -6.19 2.11 9.38
CA ASP A 54 -6.91 0.83 9.26
C ASP A 54 -6.81 0.25 7.84
N VAL A 55 -6.90 1.10 6.80
CA VAL A 55 -6.71 0.67 5.41
C VAL A 55 -5.26 0.24 5.18
N LYS A 56 -4.28 1.01 5.66
CA LYS A 56 -2.86 0.71 5.48
C LYS A 56 -2.47 -0.61 6.16
N VAL A 57 -2.89 -0.81 7.41
CA VAL A 57 -2.66 -2.04 8.16
C VAL A 57 -3.35 -3.23 7.49
N THR A 58 -4.61 -3.06 7.04
CA THR A 58 -5.35 -4.13 6.36
C THR A 58 -4.67 -4.56 5.07
N VAL A 59 -4.25 -3.61 4.23
CA VAL A 59 -3.54 -3.89 2.96
C VAL A 59 -2.20 -4.57 3.23
N PHE A 60 -1.45 -4.10 4.23
CA PHE A 60 -0.19 -4.72 4.63
C PHE A 60 -0.41 -6.17 5.08
N MET A 61 -1.33 -6.40 6.02
CA MET A 61 -1.60 -7.73 6.59
C MET A 61 -2.14 -8.72 5.55
N ASP A 62 -3.03 -8.27 4.66
CA ASP A 62 -3.54 -9.06 3.55
C ASP A 62 -2.45 -9.32 2.49
N GLY A 63 -1.46 -8.44 2.39
CA GLY A 63 -0.34 -8.56 1.46
C GLY A 63 0.81 -9.43 1.93
N VAL A 64 1.00 -9.60 3.24
CA VAL A 64 1.99 -10.53 3.80
C VAL A 64 1.61 -11.97 3.43
N ARG A 65 2.60 -12.74 2.95
CA ARG A 65 2.43 -14.15 2.61
C ARG A 65 2.00 -14.94 3.84
N THR A 66 1.02 -15.84 3.66
CA THR A 66 0.59 -16.76 4.73
C THR A 66 1.80 -17.53 5.29
N GLY A 67 1.98 -17.49 6.60
CA GLY A 67 3.08 -18.17 7.29
C GLY A 67 3.26 -17.66 8.72
N PRO A 68 4.31 -18.15 9.43
CA PRO A 68 4.56 -17.80 10.82
C PRO A 68 4.63 -16.29 11.08
N VAL A 69 5.29 -15.55 10.19
CA VAL A 69 5.39 -14.08 10.25
C VAL A 69 4.01 -13.42 10.30
N ARG A 70 3.08 -13.82 9.43
CA ARG A 70 1.73 -13.24 9.41
C ARG A 70 1.00 -13.53 10.71
N THR A 71 1.13 -14.75 11.24
CA THR A 71 0.55 -15.16 12.53
C THR A 71 1.13 -14.38 13.70
N GLU A 72 2.45 -14.14 13.70
CA GLU A 72 3.11 -13.34 14.74
C GLU A 72 2.68 -11.88 14.68
N LEU A 73 2.57 -11.29 13.49
CA LEU A 73 2.06 -9.92 13.32
C LEU A 73 0.62 -9.78 13.86
N PHE A 74 -0.26 -10.73 13.55
CA PHE A 74 -1.63 -10.75 14.09
C PHE A 74 -1.66 -10.91 15.62
N ARG A 75 -0.71 -11.67 16.19
CA ARG A 75 -0.63 -11.86 17.63
C ARG A 75 -0.17 -10.59 18.33
N ALA A 76 0.87 -9.94 17.82
CA ALA A 76 1.38 -8.70 18.37
C ALA A 76 0.32 -7.60 18.32
N SER A 77 -0.37 -7.44 17.19
CA SER A 77 -1.42 -6.42 17.06
C SER A 77 -2.65 -6.67 17.92
N ALA A 78 -2.92 -7.92 18.32
CA ALA A 78 -3.99 -8.25 19.26
C ALA A 78 -3.64 -7.98 20.73
N GLN A 79 -2.35 -7.78 21.05
CA GLN A 79 -1.87 -7.48 22.40
C GLN A 79 -1.79 -5.97 22.68
N ASP A 80 -1.81 -5.14 21.64
CA ASP A 80 -1.83 -3.67 21.73
C ASP A 80 -3.26 -3.07 21.81
N LEU A 81 -4.29 -3.94 21.96
CA LEU A 81 -5.70 -3.59 22.13
C LEU A 81 -6.13 -3.59 23.60
#